data_AF-A0A943T614-F1
#
_entry.id   AF-A0A943T614-F1
#
_cell.length_a   1.000
_cell.length_b   1.000
_cell.length_c   1.000
_cell.angle_alpha   90.00
_cell.angle_beta   90.00
_cell.angle_gamma   90.00
#
_symmetry.space_group_name_H-M   'P 1'
#
loop_
_entity.id
_entity.type
_entity.pdbx_description
1 polymer ?
#
loop_
_entity_poly.entity_id
_entity_poly.type
_entity_poly.pdbx_seq_one_letter_code
_entity_poly.pdbx_strand_id
1 'polypeptide(L)'
;NMKTGWLNDGGTWYWIQPSGAMFANGWLKIDGVDYYFNASGAWLNTSGSVLGVNRSSLVNWLMSHENDGYYRGTRYDTHLSQETCMYPKGDPRWDGYTGMNCGGFVSLAYMKAGGNLAPIAAEQSHSPWSGGPGRGGCVNAYRWYGYAIDTCTNVTYFNSIDELLRSGLARKGDIVFFNPYSPYADDSHIGFFWGNSPSENLFWHSDGYGNRISGLTALGPSKVILIR
;
A
#
# COMPACT_ATOMS: atom_id res chain seq x y z
N ASN A 1 16.74 7.97 37.61
CA ASN A 1 15.38 7.49 37.27
C ASN A 1 15.40 6.86 35.90
N MET A 2 14.99 5.60 35.82
CA MET A 2 14.76 4.92 34.55
C MET A 2 13.48 5.52 33.94
N LYS A 3 13.55 6.03 32.69
CA LYS A 3 12.36 6.54 32.02
C LYS A 3 11.52 5.36 31.53
N THR A 4 10.25 5.31 31.92
CA THR A 4 9.26 4.33 31.44
C THR A 4 8.14 5.06 30.71
N GLY A 5 7.42 4.36 29.85
CA GLY A 5 6.35 4.92 29.01
C GLY A 5 6.86 5.48 27.68
N TRP A 6 6.14 6.45 27.13
CA TRP A 6 6.48 7.07 25.86
C TRP A 6 7.84 7.78 25.91
N LEU A 7 8.71 7.44 24.96
CA LEU A 7 9.99 8.10 24.73
C LEU A 7 9.97 8.70 23.32
N ASN A 8 10.21 10.00 23.21
CA ASN A 8 10.48 10.65 21.93
C ASN A 8 12.00 10.80 21.76
N ASP A 9 12.55 10.22 20.71
CA ASP A 9 13.93 10.42 20.30
C ASP A 9 13.97 10.91 18.85
N GLY A 10 14.38 12.15 18.64
CA GLY A 10 14.48 12.77 17.32
C GLY A 10 13.16 12.80 16.51
N GLY A 11 12.00 12.84 17.17
CA GLY A 11 10.69 12.80 16.52
C GLY A 11 10.13 11.39 16.30
N THR A 12 10.91 10.35 16.58
CA THR A 12 10.46 8.96 16.58
C THR A 12 10.00 8.59 17.99
N TRP A 13 8.84 7.94 18.09
CA TRP A 13 8.30 7.52 19.39
C TRP A 13 8.59 6.04 19.64
N TYR A 14 8.90 5.73 20.89
CA TYR A 14 9.17 4.40 21.40
C TYR A 14 8.37 4.20 22.69
N TRP A 15 8.14 2.94 23.05
CA TRP A 15 7.55 2.61 24.35
C TRP A 15 8.55 1.87 25.22
N ILE A 16 8.89 2.46 26.36
CA ILE A 16 9.76 1.83 27.36
C ILE A 16 8.87 1.13 28.39
N GLN A 17 8.95 -0.19 28.42
CA GLN A 17 8.20 -1.04 29.34
C GLN A 17 8.58 -0.74 30.81
N PRO A 18 7.76 -1.14 31.80
CA PRO A 18 8.09 -0.98 33.22
C PRO A 18 9.43 -1.60 33.64
N SER A 19 9.90 -2.62 32.91
CA SER A 19 11.22 -3.25 33.09
C SER A 19 12.39 -2.39 32.65
N GLY A 20 12.14 -1.26 31.97
CA GLY A 20 13.15 -0.44 31.30
C GLY A 20 13.51 -0.91 29.89
N ALA A 21 12.98 -2.05 29.44
CA ALA A 21 13.18 -2.54 28.07
C ALA A 21 12.32 -1.77 27.06
N MET A 22 12.84 -1.56 25.86
CA MET A 22 12.08 -0.99 24.75
C MET A 22 11.20 -2.07 24.10
N PHE A 23 9.91 -1.81 23.96
CA PHE A 23 9.01 -2.71 23.23
C PHE A 23 9.29 -2.63 21.72
N ALA A 24 9.32 -3.78 21.04
CA ALA A 24 9.60 -3.89 19.62
C ALA A 24 8.91 -5.12 19.03
N ASN A 25 8.80 -5.16 17.69
CA ASN A 25 8.25 -6.29 16.92
C ASN A 25 6.83 -6.69 17.30
N GLY A 26 5.91 -5.75 17.37
CA GLY A 26 4.51 -6.13 17.54
C GLY A 26 3.57 -5.01 17.95
N TRP A 27 2.36 -5.45 18.30
CA TRP A 27 1.29 -4.62 18.83
C TRP A 27 1.37 -4.51 20.33
N LEU A 28 1.20 -3.30 20.85
CA LEU A 28 1.05 -3.02 22.26
C LEU A 28 -0.17 -2.13 22.48
N LYS A 29 -1.07 -2.58 23.36
CA LYS A 29 -2.21 -1.80 23.80
C LYS A 29 -1.81 -0.86 24.93
N ILE A 30 -1.92 0.45 24.71
CA ILE A 30 -1.61 1.51 25.67
C ILE A 30 -2.89 2.33 25.84
N ASP A 31 -3.42 2.40 27.06
CA ASP A 31 -4.64 3.15 27.40
C ASP A 31 -5.85 2.84 26.48
N GLY A 32 -5.98 1.56 26.09
CA GLY A 32 -7.08 1.09 25.24
C GLY A 32 -6.86 1.27 23.73
N VAL A 33 -5.74 1.88 23.31
CA VAL A 33 -5.36 2.10 21.91
C VAL A 33 -4.24 1.14 21.51
N ASP A 34 -4.36 0.52 20.34
CA ASP A 34 -3.36 -0.41 19.81
C ASP A 34 -2.28 0.36 19.00
N TYR A 35 -1.02 0.17 19.37
CA TYR A 35 0.16 0.78 18.73
C TYR A 35 1.08 -0.32 18.21
N TYR A 36 1.54 -0.20 16.95
CA TYR A 36 2.54 -1.11 16.42
C TYR A 36 3.94 -0.52 16.53
N PHE A 37 4.88 -1.32 17.02
CA PHE A 37 6.29 -1.01 17.09
C PHE A 37 7.07 -1.95 16.16
N ASN A 38 7.88 -1.38 15.29
CA ASN A 38 8.69 -2.15 14.35
C ASN A 38 9.87 -2.87 15.07
N ALA A 39 10.76 -3.48 14.29
CA ALA A 39 11.92 -4.19 14.83
C ALA A 39 12.93 -3.31 15.58
N SER A 40 13.00 -2.01 15.27
CA SER A 40 13.81 -1.06 16.03
C SER A 40 13.08 -0.49 17.25
N GLY A 41 11.86 -0.95 17.55
CA GLY A 41 11.02 -0.42 18.61
C GLY A 41 10.38 0.93 18.29
N ALA A 42 10.50 1.42 17.07
CA ALA A 42 9.88 2.66 16.65
C ALA A 42 8.38 2.45 16.38
N TRP A 43 7.55 3.32 16.95
CA TRP A 43 6.13 3.36 16.70
C TRP A 43 5.85 3.70 15.24
N LEU A 44 5.03 2.89 14.58
CA LEU A 44 4.48 3.20 13.27
C LEU A 44 3.18 3.97 13.41
N ASN A 45 3.16 5.23 12.98
CA ASN A 45 1.95 6.05 12.98
C ASN A 45 0.94 5.58 11.91
N THR A 46 0.01 4.72 12.32
CA THR A 46 -1.09 4.20 11.49
C THR A 46 -2.40 4.98 11.66
N SER A 47 -2.36 6.22 12.13
CA SER A 47 -3.56 7.07 12.25
C SER A 47 -4.05 7.61 10.89
N GLY A 48 -5.34 7.91 10.82
CA GLY A 48 -6.02 8.45 9.64
C GLY A 48 -6.56 7.34 8.72
N SER A 49 -6.75 7.69 7.46
CA SER A 49 -7.28 6.78 6.43
C SER A 49 -6.35 6.63 5.23
N VAL A 50 -6.68 5.67 4.37
CA VAL A 50 -6.23 5.52 2.99
C VAL A 50 -7.47 5.39 2.13
N LEU A 51 -7.81 6.43 1.35
CA LEU A 51 -9.05 6.49 0.54
C LEU A 51 -10.33 6.16 1.33
N GLY A 52 -10.41 6.62 2.59
CA GLY A 52 -11.58 6.39 3.47
C GLY A 52 -11.56 5.07 4.25
N VAL A 53 -10.65 4.14 3.95
CA VAL A 53 -10.39 2.97 4.81
C VAL A 53 -9.52 3.37 5.98
N ASN A 54 -9.81 2.85 7.17
CA ASN A 54 -8.97 3.09 8.34
C ASN A 54 -7.54 2.54 8.09
N ARG A 55 -6.53 3.40 8.25
CA ARG A 55 -5.14 3.04 7.96
C ARG A 55 -4.64 1.91 8.85
N SER A 56 -5.02 1.87 10.13
CA SER A 56 -4.61 0.76 10.99
C SER A 56 -5.22 -0.54 10.48
N SER A 57 -6.50 -0.59 10.13
CA SER A 57 -7.10 -1.79 9.54
C SER A 57 -6.34 -2.32 8.31
N LEU A 58 -5.96 -1.42 7.39
CA LEU A 58 -5.19 -1.78 6.20
C LEU A 58 -3.77 -2.27 6.52
N VAL A 59 -3.02 -1.50 7.33
CA VAL A 59 -1.63 -1.84 7.67
C VAL A 59 -1.59 -3.13 8.50
N ASN A 60 -2.54 -3.35 9.40
CA ASN A 60 -2.63 -4.54 10.23
C ASN A 60 -2.86 -5.79 9.39
N TRP A 61 -3.82 -5.71 8.45
CA TRP A 61 -4.11 -6.81 7.52
C TRP A 61 -2.89 -7.16 6.66
N LEU A 62 -2.22 -6.15 6.10
CA LEU A 62 -1.04 -6.39 5.29
C LEU A 62 0.10 -6.97 6.16
N MET A 63 0.35 -6.43 7.35
CA MET A 63 1.39 -6.94 8.25
C MET A 63 1.16 -8.37 8.70
N SER A 64 -0.09 -8.80 8.93
CA SER A 64 -0.38 -10.19 9.28
C SER A 64 -0.02 -11.17 8.16
N HIS A 65 0.09 -10.68 6.93
CA HIS A 65 0.40 -11.46 5.73
C HIS A 65 1.78 -11.17 5.12
N GLU A 66 2.62 -10.39 5.81
CA GLU A 66 3.95 -10.02 5.30
C GLU A 66 4.86 -11.24 5.15
N ASN A 67 4.72 -12.21 6.06
CA ASN A 67 5.65 -13.33 6.23
C ASN A 67 5.00 -14.72 6.22
N ASP A 68 3.72 -14.85 5.87
CA ASP A 68 2.98 -16.13 5.95
C ASP A 68 2.70 -16.79 4.58
N GLY A 69 3.11 -16.15 3.49
CA GLY A 69 2.91 -16.67 2.14
C GLY A 69 1.50 -16.47 1.59
N TYR A 70 0.60 -15.77 2.29
CA TYR A 70 -0.74 -15.46 1.81
C TYR A 70 -0.66 -14.72 0.47
N TYR A 71 0.05 -13.57 0.43
CA TYR A 71 0.30 -12.83 -0.80
C TYR A 71 1.61 -13.24 -1.50
N ARG A 72 2.71 -13.37 -0.75
CA ARG A 72 4.08 -13.44 -1.28
C ARG A 72 4.26 -14.57 -2.30
N GLY A 73 4.80 -14.21 -3.46
CA GLY A 73 5.07 -15.11 -4.57
C GLY A 73 3.83 -15.57 -5.34
N THR A 74 2.65 -14.99 -5.09
CA THR A 74 1.49 -15.18 -6.00
C THR A 74 1.88 -14.68 -7.39
N ARG A 75 1.64 -15.49 -8.42
CA ARG A 75 2.06 -15.16 -9.79
C ARG A 75 1.35 -13.91 -10.32
N TYR A 76 2.03 -13.19 -11.20
CA TYR A 76 1.41 -12.09 -11.93
C TYR A 76 0.35 -12.61 -12.90
N ASP A 77 -0.78 -11.91 -13.00
CA ASP A 77 -1.78 -12.14 -14.04
C ASP A 77 -1.92 -10.89 -14.92
N THR A 78 -1.90 -11.05 -16.23
CA THR A 78 -1.94 -9.95 -17.20
C THR A 78 -3.31 -9.72 -17.82
N HIS A 79 -4.35 -10.51 -17.47
CA HIS A 79 -5.64 -10.47 -18.15
C HIS A 79 -6.47 -9.22 -17.81
N LEU A 80 -6.05 -8.43 -16.83
CA LEU A 80 -6.74 -7.23 -16.35
C LEU A 80 -8.22 -7.54 -16.07
N SER A 81 -8.46 -8.54 -15.21
CA SER A 81 -9.80 -9.03 -14.84
C SER A 81 -9.90 -9.34 -13.36
N GLN A 82 -11.02 -8.96 -12.73
CA GLN A 82 -11.33 -9.34 -11.35
C GLN A 82 -11.43 -10.88 -11.19
N GLU A 83 -11.75 -11.60 -12.26
CA GLU A 83 -11.83 -13.06 -12.25
C GLU A 83 -10.48 -13.76 -12.12
N THR A 84 -9.37 -13.06 -12.40
CA THR A 84 -8.02 -13.65 -12.41
C THR A 84 -6.99 -12.88 -11.58
N CYS A 85 -7.23 -11.61 -11.26
CA CYS A 85 -6.22 -10.73 -10.66
C CYS A 85 -6.38 -10.53 -9.15
N MET A 86 -7.33 -11.18 -8.47
CA MET A 86 -7.61 -10.98 -7.04
C MET A 86 -7.47 -12.26 -6.20
N TYR A 87 -6.65 -13.23 -6.64
CA TYR A 87 -6.57 -14.55 -6.00
C TYR A 87 -5.15 -14.83 -5.48
N PRO A 88 -4.84 -14.43 -4.24
CA PRO A 88 -3.56 -14.70 -3.59
C PRO A 88 -3.42 -16.20 -3.30
N LYS A 89 -2.19 -16.67 -3.07
CA LYS A 89 -1.93 -18.07 -2.68
C LYS A 89 -2.71 -18.51 -1.44
N GLY A 90 -2.88 -17.61 -0.47
CA GLY A 90 -3.61 -17.90 0.77
C GLY A 90 -5.14 -17.85 0.65
N ASP A 91 -5.68 -17.42 -0.50
CA ASP A 91 -7.13 -17.36 -0.76
C ASP A 91 -7.38 -17.62 -2.26
N PRO A 92 -7.10 -18.85 -2.74
CA PRO A 92 -7.27 -19.20 -4.14
C PRO A 92 -8.74 -19.19 -4.53
N ARG A 93 -8.99 -19.06 -5.83
CA ARG A 93 -10.33 -19.24 -6.39
C ARG A 93 -10.83 -20.68 -6.14
N TRP A 94 -12.14 -20.90 -6.29
CA TRP A 94 -12.79 -22.20 -6.06
C TRP A 94 -12.19 -23.39 -6.86
N ASP A 95 -11.52 -23.14 -7.98
CA ASP A 95 -10.83 -24.13 -8.81
C ASP A 95 -9.33 -24.26 -8.51
N GLY A 96 -8.86 -23.64 -7.43
CA GLY A 96 -7.43 -23.63 -7.04
C GLY A 96 -6.59 -22.60 -7.79
N TYR A 97 -7.20 -21.79 -8.66
CA TYR A 97 -6.48 -20.75 -9.38
C TYR A 97 -5.92 -19.69 -8.43
N THR A 98 -4.65 -19.32 -8.63
CA THR A 98 -4.02 -18.15 -8.00
C THR A 98 -3.48 -17.22 -9.09
N GLY A 99 -3.57 -15.92 -8.87
CA GLY A 99 -3.14 -14.89 -9.81
C GLY A 99 -3.48 -13.49 -9.32
N MET A 100 -2.54 -12.57 -9.50
CA MET A 100 -2.72 -11.17 -9.08
C MET A 100 -2.01 -10.21 -10.01
N ASN A 101 -2.68 -9.14 -10.44
CA ASN A 101 -1.99 -7.99 -11.03
C ASN A 101 -1.73 -6.91 -9.95
N CYS A 102 -1.11 -5.79 -10.34
CA CYS A 102 -0.80 -4.70 -9.41
C CYS A 102 -2.05 -4.13 -8.74
N GLY A 103 -3.07 -3.76 -9.53
CA GLY A 103 -4.32 -3.20 -9.02
C GLY A 103 -5.16 -4.20 -8.21
N GLY A 104 -5.10 -5.49 -8.55
CA GLY A 104 -5.82 -6.55 -7.86
C GLY A 104 -5.23 -6.90 -6.49
N PHE A 105 -3.91 -6.74 -6.31
CA PHE A 105 -3.31 -6.75 -4.98
C PHE A 105 -3.80 -5.60 -4.11
N VAL A 106 -3.75 -4.37 -4.63
CA VAL A 106 -4.26 -3.20 -3.89
C VAL A 106 -5.74 -3.37 -3.58
N SER A 107 -6.53 -3.83 -4.55
CA SER A 107 -7.98 -4.05 -4.39
C SER A 107 -8.31 -5.07 -3.33
N LEU A 108 -7.64 -6.22 -3.33
CA LEU A 108 -7.92 -7.25 -2.35
C LEU A 108 -7.54 -6.80 -0.94
N ALA A 109 -6.36 -6.20 -0.76
CA ALA A 109 -5.94 -5.70 0.55
C ALA A 109 -6.88 -4.60 1.07
N TYR A 110 -7.27 -3.67 0.20
CA TYR A 110 -8.22 -2.61 0.53
C TYR A 110 -9.59 -3.17 0.93
N MET A 111 -10.11 -4.16 0.19
CA MET A 111 -11.37 -4.82 0.51
C MET A 111 -11.31 -5.57 1.85
N LYS A 112 -10.23 -6.33 2.10
CA LYS A 112 -10.05 -7.07 3.37
C LYS A 112 -9.90 -6.12 4.57
N ALA A 113 -9.44 -4.90 4.33
CA ALA A 113 -9.41 -3.82 5.32
C ALA A 113 -10.75 -3.10 5.53
N GLY A 114 -11.83 -3.53 4.86
CA GLY A 114 -13.18 -2.98 4.97
C GLY A 114 -13.56 -1.95 3.91
N GLY A 115 -12.73 -1.77 2.88
CA GLY A 115 -12.96 -0.81 1.80
C GLY A 115 -13.99 -1.27 0.77
N ASN A 116 -14.76 -0.32 0.26
CA ASN A 116 -15.72 -0.56 -0.83
C ASN A 116 -15.05 -0.37 -2.19
N LEU A 117 -14.97 -1.44 -2.99
CA LEU A 117 -14.36 -1.40 -4.34
C LEU A 117 -15.30 -0.90 -5.43
N ALA A 118 -16.61 -0.85 -5.20
CA ALA A 118 -17.58 -0.46 -6.22
C ALA A 118 -17.33 0.95 -6.83
N PRO A 119 -17.08 2.02 -6.04
CA PRO A 119 -16.83 3.33 -6.62
C PRO A 119 -15.53 3.38 -7.41
N ILE A 120 -14.47 2.72 -6.94
CA ILE A 120 -13.20 2.59 -7.67
C ILE A 120 -13.43 1.84 -8.98
N ALA A 121 -14.16 0.71 -8.95
CA ALA A 121 -14.44 -0.08 -10.13
C ALA A 121 -15.28 0.67 -11.18
N ALA A 122 -16.08 1.67 -10.75
CA ALA A 122 -16.90 2.49 -11.63
C ALA A 122 -16.14 3.69 -12.23
N GLU A 123 -14.98 4.06 -11.69
CA GLU A 123 -14.25 5.28 -12.04
C GLU A 123 -13.80 5.33 -13.51
N GLN A 124 -14.06 6.42 -14.20
CA GLN A 124 -13.67 6.63 -15.60
C GLN A 124 -12.82 7.90 -15.83
N SER A 125 -12.73 8.78 -14.84
CA SER A 125 -12.05 10.06 -14.95
C SER A 125 -10.52 9.92 -14.93
N HIS A 126 -9.83 11.02 -15.26
CA HIS A 126 -8.38 11.18 -15.12
C HIS A 126 -7.50 10.09 -15.78
N SER A 127 -8.07 9.39 -16.77
CA SER A 127 -7.34 8.45 -17.60
C SER A 127 -6.86 9.12 -18.90
N PRO A 128 -5.79 8.60 -19.52
CA PRO A 128 -5.26 9.15 -20.77
C PRO A 128 -6.13 8.84 -22.00
N TRP A 129 -7.13 7.96 -21.87
CA TRP A 129 -8.02 7.55 -22.96
C TRP A 129 -9.37 8.25 -22.86
N SER A 130 -9.90 8.70 -24.01
CA SER A 130 -11.16 9.45 -24.09
C SER A 130 -12.39 8.68 -23.59
N GLY A 131 -12.36 7.34 -23.64
CA GLY A 131 -13.40 6.46 -23.13
C GLY A 131 -13.22 6.00 -21.68
N GLY A 132 -12.23 6.55 -20.97
CA GLY A 132 -11.84 6.07 -19.65
C GLY A 132 -10.81 4.94 -19.70
N PRO A 133 -10.41 4.40 -18.53
CA PRO A 133 -9.33 3.42 -18.40
C PRO A 133 -9.66 2.02 -18.96
N GLY A 134 -10.88 1.82 -19.49
CA GLY A 134 -11.27 0.57 -20.14
C GLY A 134 -11.65 -0.54 -19.15
N ARG A 135 -11.18 -1.76 -19.40
CA ARG A 135 -11.60 -2.98 -18.67
C ARG A 135 -10.97 -3.07 -17.26
N GLY A 136 -11.27 -4.16 -16.55
CA GLY A 136 -10.63 -4.53 -15.29
C GLY A 136 -11.32 -4.04 -14.02
N GLY A 137 -12.17 -3.01 -14.08
CA GLY A 137 -12.79 -2.46 -12.87
C GLY A 137 -11.72 -2.12 -11.83
N CYS A 138 -11.91 -2.51 -10.57
CA CYS A 138 -10.97 -2.17 -9.49
C CYS A 138 -9.55 -2.73 -9.70
N VAL A 139 -9.34 -3.77 -10.52
CA VAL A 139 -7.97 -4.26 -10.78
C VAL A 139 -7.18 -3.41 -11.78
N ASN A 140 -7.80 -2.36 -12.32
CA ASN A 140 -7.16 -1.39 -13.20
C ASN A 140 -6.62 -0.21 -12.39
N ALA A 141 -5.30 -0.01 -12.40
CA ALA A 141 -4.63 0.98 -11.58
C ALA A 141 -5.05 2.44 -11.89
N TYR A 142 -5.40 2.75 -13.14
CA TYR A 142 -5.88 4.10 -13.48
C TYR A 142 -7.22 4.45 -12.81
N ARG A 143 -8.05 3.46 -12.50
CA ARG A 143 -9.29 3.70 -11.75
C ARG A 143 -9.04 4.11 -10.31
N TRP A 144 -8.00 3.58 -9.68
CA TRP A 144 -7.57 4.03 -8.35
C TRP A 144 -7.07 5.47 -8.39
N TYR A 145 -6.28 5.80 -9.43
CA TYR A 145 -5.75 7.15 -9.61
C TYR A 145 -6.88 8.18 -9.81
N GLY A 146 -7.83 7.90 -10.72
CA GLY A 146 -8.97 8.79 -10.93
C GLY A 146 -9.82 8.96 -9.67
N TYR A 147 -10.10 7.85 -8.97
CA TYR A 147 -10.93 7.88 -7.78
C TYR A 147 -10.27 8.67 -6.64
N ALA A 148 -8.94 8.59 -6.53
CA ALA A 148 -8.18 9.37 -5.56
C ALA A 148 -8.26 10.88 -5.84
N ILE A 149 -8.24 11.29 -7.10
CA ILE A 149 -8.39 12.69 -7.49
C ILE A 149 -9.81 13.17 -7.22
N ASP A 150 -10.82 12.42 -7.66
CA ASP A 150 -12.22 12.83 -7.59
C ASP A 150 -12.77 12.90 -6.17
N THR A 151 -12.22 12.11 -5.25
CA THR A 151 -12.61 12.15 -3.84
C THR A 151 -11.86 13.21 -3.01
N CYS A 152 -11.07 14.08 -3.67
CA CYS A 152 -10.22 15.07 -3.01
C CYS A 152 -9.31 14.46 -1.94
N THR A 153 -8.90 13.21 -2.14
CA THR A 153 -7.94 12.52 -1.28
C THR A 153 -6.60 13.26 -1.37
N ASN A 154 -5.74 13.15 -0.34
CA ASN A 154 -4.48 13.88 -0.34
C ASN A 154 -3.50 13.24 -1.32
N VAL A 155 -3.58 13.68 -2.59
CA VAL A 155 -2.75 13.23 -3.72
C VAL A 155 -1.56 14.17 -3.89
N THR A 156 -0.35 13.65 -3.72
CA THR A 156 0.90 14.42 -3.91
C THR A 156 1.69 13.86 -5.09
N TYR A 157 2.25 14.76 -5.90
CA TYR A 157 2.95 14.42 -7.13
C TYR A 157 4.45 14.66 -6.98
N PHE A 158 5.25 13.72 -7.46
CA PHE A 158 6.71 13.79 -7.47
C PHE A 158 7.22 13.40 -8.86
N ASN A 159 8.36 13.97 -9.25
CA ASN A 159 8.99 13.67 -10.53
C ASN A 159 9.86 12.40 -10.48
N SER A 160 10.18 11.91 -9.27
CA SER A 160 11.00 10.72 -9.07
C SER A 160 10.72 10.05 -7.73
N ILE A 161 11.11 8.77 -7.60
CA ILE A 161 11.11 8.01 -6.33
C ILE A 161 11.97 8.73 -5.29
N ASP A 162 13.11 9.24 -5.73
CA ASP A 162 14.07 9.99 -4.93
C ASP A 162 13.47 11.25 -4.29
N GLU A 163 12.62 11.97 -5.03
CA GLU A 163 11.88 13.13 -4.51
C GLU A 163 10.82 12.71 -3.49
N LEU A 164 10.07 11.63 -3.77
CA LEU A 164 9.12 11.04 -2.81
C LEU A 164 9.83 10.67 -1.49
N LEU A 165 10.95 9.94 -1.54
CA LEU A 165 11.66 9.48 -0.34
C LEU A 165 12.26 10.62 0.49
N ARG A 166 12.73 11.69 -0.18
CA ARG A 166 13.26 12.90 0.50
C ARG A 166 12.17 13.81 1.04
N SER A 167 10.93 13.67 0.58
CA SER A 167 9.81 14.54 1.01
C SER A 167 9.44 14.38 2.49
N GLY A 168 9.75 13.23 3.10
CA GLY A 168 9.32 12.91 4.47
C GLY A 168 7.82 12.58 4.59
N LEU A 169 7.08 12.51 3.48
CA LEU A 169 5.61 12.41 3.51
C LEU A 169 5.07 10.97 3.52
N ALA A 170 5.81 10.03 2.94
CA ALA A 170 5.36 8.65 2.77
C ALA A 170 5.22 7.92 4.11
N ARG A 171 4.11 7.21 4.30
CA ARG A 171 3.85 6.36 5.46
C ARG A 171 3.51 4.96 5.00
N LYS A 172 3.92 3.94 5.77
CA LYS A 172 3.54 2.55 5.51
C LYS A 172 2.03 2.45 5.25
N GLY A 173 1.66 1.76 4.17
CA GLY A 173 0.28 1.59 3.73
C GLY A 173 -0.25 2.70 2.82
N ASP A 174 0.50 3.80 2.59
CA ASP A 174 0.15 4.74 1.51
C ASP A 174 0.13 4.02 0.17
N ILE A 175 -0.79 4.40 -0.71
CA ILE A 175 -0.80 3.88 -2.07
C ILE A 175 0.19 4.72 -2.88
N VAL A 176 1.07 4.05 -3.64
CA VAL A 176 1.93 4.70 -4.62
C VAL A 176 1.49 4.24 -6.00
N PHE A 177 1.17 5.22 -6.85
CA PHE A 177 0.84 5.02 -8.25
C PHE A 177 1.92 5.64 -9.13
N PHE A 178 2.41 4.86 -10.09
CA PHE A 178 3.34 5.30 -11.12
C PHE A 178 2.53 5.63 -12.36
N ASN A 179 2.44 6.93 -12.67
CA ASN A 179 1.74 7.43 -13.85
C ASN A 179 2.75 7.65 -14.99
N PRO A 180 2.76 6.81 -16.03
CA PRO A 180 3.71 6.91 -17.13
C PRO A 180 3.60 8.25 -17.86
N TYR A 181 4.74 8.81 -18.28
CA TYR A 181 4.76 9.99 -19.14
C TYR A 181 4.19 9.70 -20.53
N SER A 182 4.35 8.45 -20.99
CA SER A 182 3.89 7.96 -22.29
C SER A 182 2.89 6.81 -22.08
N PRO A 183 1.64 7.07 -21.65
CA PRO A 183 0.67 6.02 -21.27
C PRO A 183 0.19 5.12 -22.41
N TYR A 184 0.54 5.44 -23.65
CA TYR A 184 0.29 4.60 -24.82
C TYR A 184 1.44 3.61 -25.11
N ALA A 185 2.59 3.78 -24.46
CA ALA A 185 3.79 2.98 -24.66
C ALA A 185 4.24 2.26 -23.38
N ASP A 186 4.02 2.88 -22.22
CA ASP A 186 4.44 2.38 -20.91
C ASP A 186 3.21 2.04 -20.05
N ASP A 187 3.32 0.96 -19.27
CA ASP A 187 2.26 0.55 -18.36
C ASP A 187 2.33 1.31 -17.03
N SER A 188 1.16 1.55 -16.44
CA SER A 188 1.04 2.10 -15.09
C SER A 188 1.33 1.04 -14.04
N HIS A 189 1.69 1.46 -12.82
CA HIS A 189 1.94 0.52 -11.74
C HIS A 189 1.48 1.03 -10.39
N ILE A 190 1.00 0.14 -9.53
CA ILE A 190 0.42 0.50 -8.23
C ILE A 190 0.77 -0.50 -7.14
N GLY A 191 0.88 -0.03 -5.90
CA GLY A 191 1.13 -0.85 -4.72
C GLY A 191 1.12 0.00 -3.46
N PHE A 192 1.59 -0.57 -2.35
CA PHE A 192 1.68 0.13 -1.08
C PHE A 192 3.14 0.50 -0.76
N PHE A 193 3.38 1.76 -0.40
CA PHE A 193 4.60 2.13 0.28
C PHE A 193 4.74 1.30 1.55
N TRP A 194 5.90 0.67 1.74
CA TRP A 194 6.11 -0.32 2.79
C TRP A 194 7.28 0.00 3.73
N GLY A 195 7.90 1.18 3.59
CA GLY A 195 8.94 1.64 4.51
C GLY A 195 8.40 1.87 5.93
N ASN A 196 9.20 1.56 6.94
CA ASN A 196 8.91 1.92 8.33
C ASN A 196 9.17 3.41 8.61
N SER A 197 10.01 4.04 7.80
CA SER A 197 10.25 5.48 7.75
C SER A 197 10.01 6.00 6.33
N PRO A 198 9.73 7.32 6.14
CA PRO A 198 9.43 7.88 4.83
C PRO A 198 10.58 7.76 3.81
N SER A 199 11.82 7.59 4.26
CA SER A 199 13.02 7.48 3.41
C SER A 199 13.38 6.05 3.04
N GLU A 200 12.73 5.04 3.64
CA GLU A 200 12.97 3.64 3.30
C GLU A 200 12.35 3.30 1.94
N ASN A 201 13.20 2.88 1.00
CA ASN A 201 12.79 2.46 -0.33
C ASN A 201 12.22 1.03 -0.30
N LEU A 202 11.01 0.88 0.26
CA LEU A 202 10.29 -0.38 0.32
C LEU A 202 8.88 -0.22 -0.24
N PHE A 203 8.48 -1.18 -1.05
CA PHE A 203 7.25 -1.19 -1.82
C PHE A 203 6.69 -2.60 -1.90
N TRP A 204 5.45 -2.77 -1.46
CA TRP A 204 4.74 -4.04 -1.61
C TRP A 204 3.82 -3.94 -2.81
N HIS A 205 4.02 -4.82 -3.78
CA HIS A 205 3.29 -4.82 -5.04
C HIS A 205 3.21 -6.21 -5.67
N SER A 206 2.42 -6.34 -6.73
CA SER A 206 2.46 -7.47 -7.66
C SER A 206 2.95 -6.97 -9.01
N ASP A 207 4.00 -7.60 -9.54
CA ASP A 207 4.55 -7.33 -10.87
C ASP A 207 4.91 -8.65 -11.57
N GLY A 208 5.56 -8.62 -12.73
CA GLY A 208 5.95 -9.82 -13.49
C GLY A 208 6.79 -10.86 -12.75
N TYR A 209 7.35 -10.54 -11.58
CA TYR A 209 8.06 -11.47 -10.69
C TYR A 209 7.17 -12.04 -9.58
N GLY A 210 5.87 -11.76 -9.63
CA GLY A 210 4.87 -12.11 -8.63
C GLY A 210 4.74 -11.06 -7.53
N ASN A 211 3.85 -11.35 -6.57
CA ASN A 211 3.66 -10.47 -5.42
C ASN A 211 4.88 -10.48 -4.48
N ARG A 212 5.46 -9.31 -4.23
CA ARG A 212 6.72 -9.18 -3.49
C ARG A 212 6.85 -7.83 -2.79
N ILE A 213 7.80 -7.79 -1.85
CA ILE A 213 8.32 -6.55 -1.28
C ILE A 213 9.69 -6.32 -1.89
N SER A 214 9.87 -5.18 -2.55
CA SER A 214 11.13 -4.75 -3.16
C SER A 214 11.24 -3.22 -3.10
N GLY A 215 12.25 -2.63 -3.74
CA GLY A 215 12.30 -1.18 -3.92
C GLY A 215 11.14 -0.66 -4.78
N LEU A 216 10.75 0.58 -4.56
CA LEU A 216 9.84 1.31 -5.45
C LEU A 216 10.37 1.19 -6.89
N THR A 217 9.51 0.73 -7.79
CA THR A 217 9.87 0.44 -9.18
C THR A 217 8.71 0.82 -10.08
N ALA A 218 8.97 1.65 -11.09
CA ALA A 218 8.02 1.94 -12.15
C ALA A 218 8.24 0.97 -13.34
N LEU A 219 7.20 0.73 -14.15
CA LEU A 219 7.29 -0.10 -15.37
C LEU A 219 7.68 0.73 -16.62
N GLY A 220 8.20 1.94 -16.40
CA GLY A 220 8.64 2.91 -17.41
C GLY A 220 8.83 4.30 -16.79
N PRO A 221 9.37 5.28 -17.52
CA PRO A 221 9.47 6.66 -17.05
C PRO A 221 8.11 7.20 -16.62
N SER A 222 7.99 7.54 -15.33
CA SER A 222 6.70 7.88 -14.71
C SER A 222 6.82 9.03 -13.71
N LYS A 223 5.73 9.78 -13.53
CA LYS A 223 5.51 10.53 -12.29
C LYS A 223 5.20 9.55 -11.16
N VAL A 224 5.62 9.89 -9.95
CA VAL A 224 5.30 9.13 -8.73
C VAL A 224 4.21 9.86 -7.99
N ILE A 225 3.11 9.18 -7.71
CA ILE A 225 1.90 9.76 -7.12
C ILE A 225 1.64 9.06 -5.79
N LEU A 226 1.71 9.81 -4.70
CA LEU A 226 1.42 9.33 -3.36
C LEU A 226 -0.05 9.63 -3.03
N ILE A 227 -0.82 8.61 -2.68
CA ILE A 227 -2.25 8.67 -2.39
C ILE A 227 -2.46 8.28 -0.92
N ARG A 228 -3.07 9.19 -0.13
CA ARG A 228 -3.31 9.04 1.31
C ARG A 228 -4.74 9.39 1.69
#